data_AF-A0AAC9YFZ4-F1
#
_entry.id   AF-A0AAC9YFZ4-F1
#
_cell.length_a   1.000
_cell.length_b   1.000
_cell.length_c   1.000
_cell.angle_alpha   90.00
_cell.angle_beta   90.00
_cell.angle_gamma   90.00
#
_symmetry.space_group_name_H-M   'P 1'
#
loop_
_entity.id
_entity.type
_entity.pdbx_description
1 polymer ?
#
loop_
_entity_poly.entity_id
_entity_poly.type
_entity_poly.pdbx_seq_one_letter_code
_entity_poly.pdbx_strand_id
1 'polypeptide(L)'
;MQRFFISTPPKNNKKRKNRVDITGGSLEASGDLILSDGGVTDVFLNNVFTHSPGSGYLLKVLNSDVAYPGEVNLVINQEKAPKKAKTLRGNIFAAPGNKANVTLNKSGLIGWVNATSLSVDPDSTWSVTGPSTLKHLKNEGKVEFQSPGATSKPAYTTLSLGSLSGTGLFWMNTDIAGQQGDFINVTGKAQGDFGVRVNDSGQSPKAEDSLKIIQTGGGDAKFTLANQGGWSM
;
A
#
# COMPACT_ATOMS: atom_id res chain seq x y z
N MET A 1 -22.53 4.11 14.34
CA MET A 1 -21.18 3.80 13.85
C MET A 1 -21.28 2.74 12.77
N GLN A 2 -20.79 3.03 11.56
CA GLN A 2 -21.02 2.21 10.37
C GLN A 2 -19.79 1.36 10.08
N ARG A 3 -19.96 0.04 10.00
CA ARG A 3 -18.90 -0.93 9.72
C ARG A 3 -19.42 -1.97 8.74
N PHE A 4 -18.58 -2.43 7.82
CA PHE A 4 -18.98 -3.44 6.83
C PHE A 4 -18.46 -4.82 7.21
N PHE A 5 -19.39 -5.77 7.32
CA PHE A 5 -19.12 -7.17 7.63
C PHE A 5 -19.46 -8.01 6.40
N ILE A 6 -18.45 -8.71 5.89
CA ILE A 6 -18.60 -9.66 4.80
C ILE A 6 -18.42 -11.06 5.41
N SER A 7 -19.49 -11.86 5.44
CA SER A 7 -19.47 -13.23 5.94
C SER A 7 -19.24 -14.26 4.84
N THR A 8 -18.78 -15.45 5.23
CA THR A 8 -18.71 -16.61 4.32
C THR A 8 -20.06 -16.88 3.66
N PRO A 9 -20.09 -17.20 2.34
CA PRO A 9 -21.31 -17.66 1.69
C PRO A 9 -21.76 -19.02 2.26
N PRO A 10 -23.06 -19.35 2.23
CA PRO A 10 -23.55 -20.67 2.62
C PRO A 10 -22.85 -21.77 1.81
N LYS A 11 -22.53 -22.91 2.45
CA LYS A 11 -21.73 -24.03 1.90
C LYS A 11 -22.16 -24.52 0.50
N ASN A 12 -23.41 -24.30 0.12
CA ASN A 12 -24.00 -24.72 -1.16
C ASN A 12 -23.87 -23.69 -2.31
N ASN A 13 -23.24 -22.52 -2.08
CA ASN A 13 -23.23 -21.42 -3.05
C ASN A 13 -21.81 -20.99 -3.48
N LYS A 14 -21.09 -21.93 -4.09
CA LYS A 14 -19.65 -21.86 -4.47
C LYS A 14 -19.26 -20.76 -5.47
N LYS A 15 -20.17 -19.86 -5.90
CA LYS A 15 -19.93 -18.91 -7.01
C LYS A 15 -20.52 -17.50 -6.83
N ARG A 16 -21.06 -17.15 -5.66
CA ARG A 16 -21.59 -15.77 -5.49
C ARG A 16 -20.47 -14.81 -5.14
N LYS A 17 -20.15 -13.93 -6.09
CA LYS A 17 -19.38 -12.71 -5.87
C LYS A 17 -20.30 -11.70 -5.20
N ASN A 18 -19.99 -11.29 -3.98
CA ASN A 18 -20.68 -10.17 -3.36
C ASN A 18 -20.17 -8.87 -3.98
N ARG A 19 -21.03 -7.85 -4.03
CA ARG A 19 -20.65 -6.52 -4.51
C ARG A 19 -21.21 -5.46 -3.57
N VAL A 20 -20.35 -4.53 -3.17
CA VAL A 20 -20.69 -3.38 -2.34
C VAL A 20 -20.21 -2.12 -3.04
N ASP A 21 -21.13 -1.20 -3.35
CA ASP A 21 -20.83 0.11 -3.92
C ASP A 21 -21.25 1.20 -2.94
N ILE A 22 -20.32 2.06 -2.56
CA ILE A 22 -20.56 3.21 -1.67
C ILE A 22 -20.16 4.46 -2.43
N THR A 23 -21.07 5.42 -2.53
CA THR A 23 -20.83 6.66 -3.27
C THR A 23 -21.12 7.87 -2.38
N GLY A 24 -20.13 8.75 -2.23
CA GLY A 24 -20.22 9.92 -1.35
C GLY A 24 -20.27 9.56 0.14
N GLY A 25 -20.66 10.53 0.96
CA GLY A 25 -20.84 10.34 2.39
C GLY A 25 -19.54 10.09 3.16
N SER A 26 -19.69 9.57 4.39
CA SER A 26 -18.58 9.28 5.29
C SER A 26 -18.74 7.93 5.97
N LEU A 27 -17.65 7.19 6.13
CA LEU A 27 -17.59 5.96 6.91
C LEU A 27 -16.75 6.17 8.17
N GLU A 28 -17.23 5.61 9.28
CA GLU A 28 -16.59 5.69 10.59
C GLU A 28 -16.88 4.42 11.39
N ALA A 29 -15.80 3.76 11.83
CA ALA A 29 -15.83 2.53 12.61
C ALA A 29 -14.86 2.63 13.81
N SER A 30 -15.29 2.19 14.99
CA SER A 30 -14.42 2.01 16.17
C SER A 30 -13.53 0.78 16.07
N GLY A 31 -13.83 -0.11 15.14
CA GLY A 31 -13.01 -1.29 14.82
C GLY A 31 -12.47 -1.19 13.41
N ASP A 32 -12.49 -2.33 12.70
CA ASP A 32 -12.13 -2.40 11.29
C ASP A 32 -13.21 -1.69 10.44
N LEU A 33 -12.81 -0.95 9.40
CA LEU A 33 -13.78 -0.32 8.49
C LEU A 33 -14.49 -1.36 7.62
N ILE A 34 -13.69 -2.24 7.01
CA ILE A 34 -14.13 -3.37 6.20
C ILE A 34 -13.49 -4.63 6.79
N LEU A 35 -14.33 -5.52 7.29
CA LEU A 35 -13.93 -6.86 7.73
C LEU A 35 -14.56 -7.90 6.81
N SER A 36 -13.73 -8.73 6.20
CA SER A 36 -14.16 -9.95 5.52
C SER A 36 -13.72 -11.15 6.34
N ASP A 37 -14.62 -12.09 6.56
CA ASP A 37 -14.35 -13.38 7.20
C ASP A 37 -14.44 -14.55 6.19
N GLY A 38 -14.34 -14.24 4.89
CA GLY A 38 -14.40 -15.22 3.80
C GLY A 38 -15.23 -14.77 2.60
N GLY A 39 -15.26 -15.62 1.57
CA GLY A 39 -15.96 -15.37 0.31
C GLY A 39 -15.27 -14.36 -0.61
N VAL A 40 -15.79 -14.23 -1.84
CA VAL A 40 -15.26 -13.28 -2.83
C VAL A 40 -16.16 -12.04 -2.87
N THR A 41 -15.57 -10.86 -2.66
CA THR A 41 -16.33 -9.60 -2.63
C THR A 41 -15.61 -8.48 -3.37
N ASP A 42 -16.34 -7.78 -4.23
CA ASP A 42 -15.91 -6.49 -4.75
C ASP A 42 -16.45 -5.36 -3.88
N VAL A 43 -15.57 -4.42 -3.50
CA VAL A 43 -15.93 -3.23 -2.73
C VAL A 43 -15.46 -2.00 -3.50
N PHE A 44 -16.39 -1.11 -3.81
CA PHE A 44 -16.12 0.15 -4.49
C PHE A 44 -16.42 1.32 -3.55
N LEU A 45 -15.38 2.09 -3.20
CA LEU A 45 -15.50 3.34 -2.45
C LEU A 45 -15.34 4.51 -3.41
N ASN A 46 -16.46 5.11 -3.82
CA ASN A 46 -16.51 6.20 -4.79
C ASN A 46 -16.73 7.55 -4.10
N ASN A 47 -15.70 8.37 -3.98
CA ASN A 47 -15.75 9.69 -3.37
C ASN A 47 -16.20 9.64 -1.89
N VAL A 48 -15.80 8.59 -1.18
CA VAL A 48 -16.18 8.31 0.21
C VAL A 48 -15.13 8.90 1.15
N PHE A 49 -15.56 9.68 2.13
CA PHE A 49 -14.69 10.11 3.22
C PHE A 49 -14.56 9.00 4.27
N THR A 50 -13.35 8.69 4.73
CA THR A 50 -13.15 7.71 5.81
C THR A 50 -12.45 8.36 6.98
N HIS A 51 -13.01 8.20 8.17
CA HIS A 51 -12.26 8.46 9.40
C HIS A 51 -11.25 7.34 9.65
N SER A 52 -10.20 7.63 10.42
CA SER A 52 -9.25 6.60 10.85
C SER A 52 -10.02 5.49 11.59
N PRO A 53 -9.96 4.24 11.13
CA PRO A 53 -10.64 3.13 11.79
C PRO A 53 -10.06 2.92 13.19
N GLY A 54 -10.90 2.68 14.20
CA GLY A 54 -10.45 2.58 15.59
C GLY A 54 -9.54 1.37 15.86
N SER A 55 -9.63 0.30 15.04
CA SER A 55 -8.65 -0.81 15.08
C SER A 55 -7.37 -0.54 14.28
N GLY A 56 -7.34 0.54 13.50
CA GLY A 56 -6.29 0.86 12.54
C GLY A 56 -6.41 0.16 11.18
N TYR A 57 -7.41 -0.70 10.94
CA TYR A 57 -7.57 -1.40 9.65
C TYR A 57 -8.65 -0.78 8.76
N LEU A 58 -8.24 -0.35 7.57
CA LEU A 58 -9.16 0.01 6.50
C LEU A 58 -9.79 -1.25 5.90
N LEU A 59 -8.99 -2.28 5.66
CA LEU A 59 -9.44 -3.58 5.19
C LEU A 59 -8.72 -4.68 5.97
N LYS A 60 -9.50 -5.60 6.52
CA LYS A 60 -9.02 -6.82 7.14
C LYS A 60 -9.74 -8.02 6.52
N VAL A 61 -8.99 -8.84 5.78
CA VAL A 61 -9.48 -10.10 5.20
C VAL A 61 -8.98 -11.24 6.07
N LEU A 62 -9.87 -11.69 6.93
CA LEU A 62 -9.74 -12.89 7.72
C LEU A 62 -10.52 -14.01 7.05
N ASN A 63 -10.25 -15.22 7.50
CA ASN A 63 -11.13 -16.34 7.26
C ASN A 63 -10.80 -17.43 8.27
N SER A 64 -11.84 -17.96 8.90
CA SER A 64 -11.76 -19.11 9.80
C SER A 64 -11.96 -20.46 9.09
N ASP A 65 -12.44 -20.47 7.84
CA ASP A 65 -12.74 -21.68 7.07
C ASP A 65 -11.82 -21.84 5.84
N VAL A 66 -10.79 -22.67 5.97
CA VAL A 66 -9.81 -22.97 4.90
C VAL A 66 -10.43 -23.46 3.58
N ALA A 67 -11.67 -23.95 3.58
CA ALA A 67 -12.34 -24.40 2.35
C ALA A 67 -12.85 -23.22 1.48
N TYR A 68 -12.99 -22.02 2.07
CA TYR A 68 -13.57 -20.86 1.40
C TYR A 68 -12.76 -19.57 1.67
N PRO A 69 -11.51 -19.48 1.16
CA PRO A 69 -10.66 -18.31 1.38
C PRO A 69 -11.36 -17.00 1.03
N GLY A 70 -11.14 -15.99 1.87
CA GLY A 70 -11.57 -14.62 1.62
C GLY A 70 -10.77 -14.00 0.48
N GLU A 71 -11.48 -13.37 -0.45
CA GLU A 71 -10.90 -12.56 -1.52
C GLU A 71 -11.67 -11.25 -1.62
N VAL A 72 -11.01 -10.14 -1.28
CA VAL A 72 -11.60 -8.79 -1.43
C VAL A 72 -10.89 -8.04 -2.53
N ASN A 73 -11.66 -7.58 -3.52
CA ASN A 73 -11.22 -6.61 -4.52
C ASN A 73 -11.72 -5.22 -4.10
N LEU A 74 -10.84 -4.42 -3.51
CA LEU A 74 -11.16 -3.06 -3.04
C LEU A 74 -10.71 -2.04 -4.09
N VAL A 75 -11.65 -1.25 -4.60
CA VAL A 75 -11.37 -0.12 -5.48
C VAL A 75 -11.70 1.16 -4.74
N ILE A 76 -10.69 2.01 -4.55
CA ILE A 76 -10.82 3.34 -3.96
C ILE A 76 -10.75 4.35 -5.10
N ASN A 77 -11.88 4.98 -5.40
CA ASN A 77 -12.00 5.96 -6.47
C ASN A 77 -12.36 7.32 -5.87
N GLN A 78 -11.43 8.28 -5.94
CA GLN A 78 -11.60 9.60 -5.33
C GLN A 78 -11.53 10.73 -6.37
N GLU A 79 -11.92 10.43 -7.62
CA GLU A 79 -11.98 11.36 -8.77
C GLU A 79 -12.57 12.73 -8.38
N LYS A 80 -13.79 12.73 -7.83
CA LYS A 80 -14.59 13.92 -7.53
C LYS A 80 -14.53 14.33 -6.06
N ALA A 81 -13.74 13.63 -5.25
CA ALA A 81 -13.67 13.89 -3.82
C ALA A 81 -12.91 15.20 -3.52
N PRO A 82 -13.32 15.97 -2.49
CA PRO A 82 -12.53 17.12 -2.05
C PRO A 82 -11.16 16.66 -1.55
N LYS A 83 -10.15 17.53 -1.62
CA LYS A 83 -8.75 17.22 -1.25
C LYS A 83 -8.61 16.49 0.10
N LYS A 84 -9.39 16.91 1.12
CA LYS A 84 -9.40 16.31 2.46
C LYS A 84 -9.91 14.85 2.51
N ALA A 85 -10.70 14.44 1.53
CA ALA A 85 -11.29 13.10 1.45
C ALA A 85 -10.61 12.21 0.41
N LYS A 86 -9.72 12.76 -0.43
CA LYS A 86 -8.98 11.97 -1.42
C LYS A 86 -8.08 10.91 -0.78
N THR A 87 -7.66 11.10 0.46
CA THR A 87 -6.75 10.19 1.17
C THR A 87 -7.46 9.42 2.27
N LEU A 88 -7.47 8.10 2.16
CA LEU A 88 -7.98 7.18 3.17
C LEU A 88 -6.85 6.81 4.13
N ARG A 89 -7.22 6.53 5.39
CA ARG A 89 -6.30 6.11 6.45
C ARG A 89 -6.66 4.73 6.95
N GLY A 90 -5.63 3.94 7.22
CA GLY A 90 -5.76 2.61 7.80
C GLY A 90 -4.99 1.57 7.01
N ASN A 91 -4.66 0.49 7.70
CA ASN A 91 -3.85 -0.59 7.15
C ASN A 91 -4.70 -1.55 6.33
N ILE A 92 -4.06 -2.22 5.38
CA ILE A 92 -4.65 -3.31 4.60
C ILE A 92 -3.99 -4.61 5.06
N PHE A 93 -4.79 -5.60 5.42
CA PHE A 93 -4.28 -6.90 5.86
C PHE A 93 -5.12 -8.04 5.30
N ALA A 94 -4.45 -9.02 4.68
CA ALA A 94 -5.00 -10.33 4.39
C ALA A 94 -4.23 -11.41 5.16
N ALA A 95 -4.94 -12.22 5.94
CA ALA A 95 -4.35 -13.37 6.62
C ALA A 95 -3.86 -14.42 5.61
N PRO A 96 -2.87 -15.27 5.96
CA PRO A 96 -2.39 -16.34 5.08
C PRO A 96 -3.53 -17.17 4.47
N GLY A 97 -3.42 -17.48 3.18
CA GLY A 97 -4.47 -18.19 2.42
C GLY A 97 -5.59 -17.29 1.88
N ASN A 98 -5.72 -16.06 2.38
CA ASN A 98 -6.68 -15.07 1.89
C ASN A 98 -6.03 -14.06 0.94
N LYS A 99 -6.85 -13.26 0.27
CA LYS A 99 -6.42 -12.28 -0.72
C LYS A 99 -7.08 -10.93 -0.50
N ALA A 100 -6.27 -9.89 -0.62
CA ALA A 100 -6.72 -8.53 -0.83
C ALA A 100 -6.08 -8.01 -2.12
N ASN A 101 -6.90 -7.52 -3.04
CA ASN A 101 -6.47 -6.83 -4.25
C ASN A 101 -6.99 -5.39 -4.15
N VAL A 102 -6.07 -4.42 -4.14
CA VAL A 102 -6.42 -3.02 -3.90
C VAL A 102 -6.05 -2.18 -5.13
N THR A 103 -6.98 -1.33 -5.56
CA THR A 103 -6.76 -0.35 -6.61
C THR A 103 -6.98 1.04 -6.05
N LEU A 104 -5.94 1.87 -6.13
CA LEU A 104 -6.03 3.31 -5.88
C LEU A 104 -6.23 4.01 -7.23
N ASN A 105 -7.34 4.74 -7.36
CA ASN A 105 -7.70 5.53 -8.53
C ASN A 105 -7.93 6.99 -8.11
N LYS A 106 -7.02 7.88 -8.51
CA LYS A 106 -7.01 9.30 -8.11
C LYS A 106 -7.17 9.50 -6.59
N SER A 107 -6.50 8.65 -5.81
CA SER A 107 -6.73 8.49 -4.38
C SER A 107 -5.44 8.33 -3.58
N GLY A 108 -5.52 8.63 -2.29
CA GLY A 108 -4.44 8.44 -1.34
C GLY A 108 -4.72 7.27 -0.38
N LEU A 109 -3.68 6.55 0.01
CA LEU A 109 -3.71 5.62 1.13
C LEU A 109 -2.57 5.96 2.10
N ILE A 110 -2.89 6.10 3.38
CA ILE A 110 -1.88 6.16 4.47
C ILE A 110 -2.05 4.91 5.33
N GLY A 111 -1.07 4.02 5.29
CA GLY A 111 -1.11 2.73 5.99
C GLY A 111 -0.03 1.77 5.50
N TRP A 112 0.25 0.74 6.29
CA TRP A 112 1.02 -0.40 5.82
C TRP A 112 0.09 -1.40 5.12
N VAL A 113 0.65 -2.21 4.22
CA VAL A 113 -0.11 -3.13 3.39
C VAL A 113 0.48 -4.54 3.43
N ASN A 114 -0.33 -5.51 3.82
CA ASN A 114 -0.09 -6.93 3.61
C ASN A 114 -1.22 -7.49 2.73
N ALA A 115 -0.94 -7.69 1.44
CA ALA A 115 -1.98 -8.00 0.46
C ALA A 115 -1.46 -8.82 -0.73
N THR A 116 -2.38 -9.30 -1.58
CA THR A 116 -2.03 -9.98 -2.83
C THR A 116 -1.53 -8.98 -3.85
N SER A 117 -2.30 -7.92 -4.09
CA SER A 117 -1.92 -6.92 -5.07
C SER A 117 -2.30 -5.50 -4.64
N LEU A 118 -1.49 -4.55 -5.08
CA LEU A 118 -1.79 -3.12 -5.02
C LEU A 118 -1.49 -2.50 -6.38
N SER A 119 -2.45 -1.76 -6.93
CA SER A 119 -2.28 -0.90 -8.09
C SER A 119 -2.39 0.56 -7.66
N VAL A 120 -1.37 1.34 -7.95
CA VAL A 120 -1.33 2.79 -7.69
C VAL A 120 -1.34 3.49 -9.04
N ASP A 121 -2.47 4.11 -9.40
CA ASP A 121 -2.59 4.84 -10.67
C ASP A 121 -1.76 6.14 -10.67
N PRO A 122 -1.55 6.80 -11.83
CA PRO A 122 -0.70 7.99 -11.95
C PRO A 122 -1.06 9.14 -11.00
N ASP A 123 -2.33 9.29 -10.65
CA ASP A 123 -2.85 10.34 -9.79
C ASP A 123 -3.03 9.90 -8.33
N SER A 124 -2.53 8.71 -7.97
CA SER A 124 -2.62 8.16 -6.62
C SER A 124 -1.31 8.25 -5.85
N THR A 125 -1.44 8.23 -4.53
CA THR A 125 -0.30 8.15 -3.61
C THR A 125 -0.54 7.10 -2.54
N TRP A 126 0.44 6.21 -2.37
CA TRP A 126 0.50 5.36 -1.19
C TRP A 126 1.62 5.85 -0.26
N SER A 127 1.23 6.32 0.93
CA SER A 127 2.12 6.69 2.02
C SER A 127 2.31 5.49 2.95
N VAL A 128 3.49 4.88 2.87
CA VAL A 128 3.87 3.68 3.61
C VAL A 128 4.21 4.06 5.06
N THR A 129 3.46 3.51 6.01
CA THR A 129 3.62 3.81 7.45
C THR A 129 4.37 2.73 8.24
N GLY A 130 4.73 1.64 7.60
CA GLY A 130 5.44 0.52 8.23
C GLY A 130 5.64 -0.67 7.28
N PRO A 131 6.29 -1.75 7.76
CA PRO A 131 6.67 -2.89 6.92
C PRO A 131 5.49 -3.43 6.13
N SER A 132 5.69 -3.60 4.83
CA SER A 132 4.64 -3.97 3.89
C SER A 132 5.06 -5.15 3.04
N THR A 133 4.10 -6.02 2.70
CA THR A 133 4.32 -7.23 1.91
C THR A 133 3.24 -7.36 0.85
N LEU A 134 3.63 -7.45 -0.41
CA LEU A 134 2.72 -7.60 -1.55
C LEU A 134 3.22 -8.71 -2.46
N LYS A 135 2.32 -9.53 -3.02
CA LYS A 135 2.74 -10.43 -4.12
C LYS A 135 3.02 -9.63 -5.38
N HIS A 136 2.18 -8.63 -5.68
CA HIS A 136 2.32 -7.80 -6.87
C HIS A 136 2.09 -6.32 -6.54
N LEU A 137 3.01 -5.46 -6.96
CA LEU A 137 2.81 -4.02 -6.98
C LEU A 137 2.86 -3.52 -8.43
N LYS A 138 1.79 -2.87 -8.88
CA LYS A 138 1.79 -2.03 -10.07
C LYS A 138 1.85 -0.57 -9.62
N ASN A 139 2.96 0.11 -9.84
CA ASN A 139 3.14 1.50 -9.44
C ASN A 139 3.26 2.41 -10.68
N GLU A 140 2.23 3.18 -10.97
CA GLU A 140 2.23 4.25 -11.98
C GLU A 140 2.18 5.65 -11.34
N GLY A 141 1.84 5.74 -10.05
CA GLY A 141 1.79 6.98 -9.28
C GLY A 141 2.98 7.15 -8.34
N LYS A 142 2.69 7.53 -7.09
CA LYS A 142 3.72 7.75 -6.05
C LYS A 142 3.58 6.76 -4.90
N VAL A 143 4.67 6.07 -4.57
CA VAL A 143 4.84 5.34 -3.32
C VAL A 143 5.86 6.10 -2.48
N GLU A 144 5.42 6.65 -1.34
CA GLU A 144 6.27 7.43 -0.45
C GLU A 144 6.38 6.77 0.92
N PHE A 145 7.59 6.61 1.42
CA PHE A 145 7.85 6.13 2.76
C PHE A 145 7.77 7.31 3.73
N GLN A 146 6.99 7.18 4.80
CA GLN A 146 6.96 8.22 5.83
C GLN A 146 8.31 8.36 6.50
N SER A 147 8.68 9.59 6.83
CA SER A 147 9.96 9.89 7.48
C SER A 147 10.13 9.06 8.76
N PRO A 148 11.34 8.53 9.01
CA PRO A 148 11.66 7.90 10.28
C PRO A 148 11.29 8.83 11.45
N GLY A 149 10.49 8.34 12.40
CA GLY A 149 10.02 9.11 13.55
C GLY A 149 8.66 9.80 13.36
N ALA A 150 8.04 9.70 12.18
CA ALA A 150 6.64 10.10 11.99
C ALA A 150 5.65 9.24 12.81
N THR A 151 6.09 8.07 13.27
CA THR A 151 5.34 7.22 14.20
C THR A 151 6.13 7.06 15.51
N SER A 152 5.50 6.52 16.56
CA SER A 152 6.12 6.28 17.86
C SER A 152 7.28 5.27 17.84
N LYS A 153 7.62 4.72 16.67
CA LYS A 153 8.80 3.88 16.44
C LYS A 153 9.58 4.47 15.26
N PRO A 154 10.67 5.23 15.49
CA PRO A 154 11.51 5.68 14.40
C PRO A 154 12.19 4.46 13.77
N ALA A 155 11.74 4.09 12.57
CA ALA A 155 12.31 2.99 11.82
C ALA A 155 12.18 3.26 10.33
N TYR A 156 13.30 3.10 9.62
CA TYR A 156 13.28 2.85 8.20
C TYR A 156 12.50 1.56 7.91
N THR A 157 11.83 1.52 6.77
CA THR A 157 10.81 0.51 6.50
C THR A 157 11.15 -0.29 5.25
N THR A 158 10.87 -1.59 5.32
CA THR A 158 11.01 -2.50 4.19
C THR A 158 9.67 -2.74 3.49
N LEU A 159 9.67 -2.59 2.16
CA LEU A 159 8.62 -3.05 1.26
C LEU A 159 9.08 -4.34 0.56
N SER A 160 8.44 -5.46 0.88
CA SER A 160 8.73 -6.77 0.27
C SER A 160 7.72 -7.10 -0.82
N LEU A 161 8.20 -7.38 -2.03
CA LEU A 161 7.41 -7.58 -3.24
C LEU A 161 7.74 -8.92 -3.90
N GLY A 162 6.71 -9.64 -4.35
CA GLY A 162 6.91 -10.79 -5.26
C GLY A 162 7.27 -10.33 -6.68
N SER A 163 6.58 -9.32 -7.20
CA SER A 163 6.88 -8.66 -8.46
C SER A 163 6.56 -7.17 -8.43
N LEU A 164 7.23 -6.42 -9.30
CA LEU A 164 7.04 -4.99 -9.48
C LEU A 164 6.84 -4.65 -10.95
N SER A 165 5.86 -3.81 -11.27
CA SER A 165 5.67 -3.25 -12.62
C SER A 165 5.22 -1.79 -12.59
N GLY A 166 5.45 -1.06 -13.68
CA GLY A 166 4.94 0.31 -13.90
C GLY A 166 6.02 1.34 -14.17
N THR A 167 5.69 2.62 -13.98
CA THR A 167 6.57 3.75 -14.30
C THR A 167 6.54 4.85 -13.22
N GLY A 168 6.11 4.50 -12.01
CA GLY A 168 5.87 5.43 -10.92
C GLY A 168 7.15 5.93 -10.23
N LEU A 169 6.93 6.71 -9.17
CA LEU A 169 7.96 7.26 -8.30
C LEU A 169 8.00 6.49 -6.97
N PHE A 170 9.19 6.15 -6.52
CA PHE A 170 9.46 5.80 -5.12
C PHE A 170 10.11 6.98 -4.41
N TRP A 171 9.56 7.41 -3.28
CA TRP A 171 10.18 8.40 -2.41
C TRP A 171 10.60 7.74 -1.11
N MET A 172 11.91 7.65 -0.90
CA MET A 172 12.56 6.86 0.14
C MET A 172 13.37 7.76 1.06
N ASN A 173 13.58 7.33 2.30
CA ASN A 173 14.42 8.00 3.28
C ASN A 173 15.71 7.19 3.51
N THR A 174 16.82 7.87 3.73
CA THR A 174 18.11 7.25 4.04
C THR A 174 18.82 7.95 5.19
N ASP A 175 19.79 7.26 5.75
CA ASP A 175 20.90 7.75 6.56
C ASP A 175 22.13 6.99 6.06
N ILE A 176 22.76 7.52 5.01
CA ILE A 176 23.86 6.82 4.34
C ILE A 176 25.05 6.66 5.29
N ALA A 177 25.37 7.70 6.07
CA ALA A 177 26.44 7.66 7.08
C ALA A 177 26.17 6.60 8.17
N GLY A 178 24.90 6.44 8.57
CA GLY A 178 24.48 5.41 9.51
C GLY A 178 24.15 4.05 8.88
N GLN A 179 24.35 3.88 7.57
CA GLN A 179 24.04 2.68 6.79
C GLN A 179 22.59 2.17 6.97
N GLN A 180 21.64 3.10 7.11
CA GLN A 180 20.23 2.79 7.30
C GLN A 180 19.39 3.47 6.22
N GLY A 181 18.28 2.86 5.83
CA GLY A 181 17.40 3.44 4.83
C GLY A 181 16.17 2.58 4.60
N ASP A 182 15.16 3.20 4.00
CA ASP A 182 14.03 2.45 3.48
C ASP A 182 14.54 1.46 2.43
N PHE A 183 13.89 0.30 2.34
CA PHE A 183 14.35 -0.77 1.47
C PHE A 183 13.20 -1.35 0.66
N ILE A 184 13.41 -1.53 -0.64
CA ILE A 184 12.49 -2.26 -1.52
C ILE A 184 13.16 -3.57 -1.92
N ASN A 185 12.55 -4.68 -1.52
CA ASN A 185 13.01 -6.02 -1.86
C ASN A 185 12.01 -6.69 -2.80
N VAL A 186 12.34 -6.77 -4.10
CA VAL A 186 11.56 -7.55 -5.07
C VAL A 186 12.20 -8.93 -5.21
N THR A 187 11.56 -9.97 -4.71
CA THR A 187 12.13 -11.33 -4.75
C THR A 187 12.03 -11.98 -6.13
N GLY A 188 11.07 -11.54 -6.95
CA GLY A 188 10.89 -12.00 -8.33
C GLY A 188 11.28 -10.93 -9.35
N LYS A 189 10.53 -10.85 -10.45
CA LYS A 189 10.81 -9.94 -11.57
C LYS A 189 10.31 -8.52 -11.29
N ALA A 190 11.13 -7.54 -11.62
CA ALA A 190 10.75 -6.13 -11.72
C ALA A 190 10.81 -5.67 -13.18
N GLN A 191 9.80 -4.92 -13.66
CA GLN A 191 9.71 -4.43 -15.03
C GLN A 191 9.26 -2.96 -15.07
N GLY A 192 9.82 -2.16 -15.99
CA GLY A 192 9.44 -0.75 -16.19
C GLY A 192 10.45 0.27 -15.68
N ASP A 193 10.12 1.55 -15.80
CA ASP A 193 11.05 2.67 -15.58
C ASP A 193 10.60 3.52 -14.38
N PHE A 194 11.31 3.41 -13.26
CA PHE A 194 10.94 4.06 -12.01
C PHE A 194 11.85 5.24 -11.69
N GLY A 195 11.24 6.33 -11.22
CA GLY A 195 11.96 7.38 -10.49
C GLY A 195 12.21 6.97 -9.05
N VAL A 196 13.36 7.36 -8.50
CA VAL A 196 13.68 7.20 -7.07
C VAL A 196 14.10 8.54 -6.51
N ARG A 197 13.31 9.09 -5.59
CA ARG A 197 13.66 10.28 -4.82
C ARG A 197 14.12 9.86 -3.43
N VAL A 198 15.30 10.34 -3.02
CA VAL A 198 15.90 10.01 -1.72
C VAL A 198 15.91 11.25 -0.83
N ASN A 199 15.44 11.12 0.41
CA ASN A 199 15.61 12.10 1.46
C ASN A 199 16.59 11.55 2.50
N ASP A 200 17.82 12.05 2.49
CA ASP A 200 18.85 11.60 3.43
C ASP A 200 18.76 12.34 4.78
N SER A 201 19.30 11.73 5.83
CA SER A 201 19.35 12.29 7.20
C SER A 201 20.12 13.60 7.28
N GLY A 202 20.99 13.88 6.30
CA GLY A 202 21.87 15.04 6.26
C GLY A 202 23.18 14.82 7.02
N GLN A 203 23.38 13.63 7.59
CA GLN A 203 24.69 13.23 8.13
C GLN A 203 25.65 12.97 6.98
N SER A 204 26.81 13.62 6.99
CA SER A 204 27.77 13.49 5.90
C SER A 204 28.31 12.05 5.83
N PRO A 205 28.10 11.32 4.73
CA PRO A 205 28.71 10.00 4.54
C PRO A 205 30.21 10.16 4.27
N LYS A 206 30.97 9.11 4.55
CA LYS A 206 32.35 8.99 4.09
C LYS A 206 32.38 8.60 2.61
N ALA A 207 33.53 8.78 1.97
CA ALA A 207 33.67 8.51 0.53
C ALA A 207 33.40 7.04 0.17
N GLU A 208 33.65 6.13 1.11
CA GLU A 208 33.42 4.70 0.97
C GLU A 208 31.99 4.24 1.30
N ASP A 209 31.18 5.12 1.90
CA ASP A 209 29.82 4.74 2.31
C ASP A 209 28.92 4.60 1.08
N SER A 210 28.22 3.48 1.01
CA SER A 210 27.19 3.22 0.02
C SER A 210 26.04 2.47 0.66
N LEU A 211 24.82 2.75 0.20
CA LEU A 211 23.62 2.13 0.75
C LEU A 211 22.76 1.54 -0.36
N LYS A 212 22.51 0.24 -0.26
CA LYS A 212 21.59 -0.46 -1.16
C LYS A 212 20.15 -0.25 -0.66
N ILE A 213 19.37 0.52 -1.42
CA ILE A 213 17.97 0.80 -1.09
C ILE A 213 16.97 -0.02 -1.91
N ILE A 214 17.40 -0.65 -3.00
CA ILE A 214 16.54 -1.48 -3.87
C ILE A 214 17.27 -2.77 -4.24
N GLN A 215 16.55 -3.89 -4.22
CA GLN A 215 16.99 -5.17 -4.76
C GLN A 215 15.88 -5.80 -5.61
N THR A 216 16.26 -6.45 -6.71
CA THR A 216 15.35 -7.25 -7.54
C THR A 216 15.91 -8.66 -7.74
N GLY A 217 15.03 -9.66 -7.86
CA GLY A 217 15.35 -11.04 -8.17
C GLY A 217 15.55 -11.30 -9.67
N GLY A 218 15.46 -10.25 -10.49
CA GLY A 218 15.60 -10.27 -11.94
C GLY A 218 14.61 -9.31 -12.63
N GLY A 219 14.54 -9.40 -13.96
CA GLY A 219 13.76 -8.50 -14.79
C GLY A 219 14.59 -7.35 -15.38
N ASP A 220 13.93 -6.42 -16.04
CA ASP A 220 14.51 -5.35 -16.85
C ASP A 220 14.15 -3.95 -16.33
N ALA A 221 13.64 -3.85 -15.09
CA ALA A 221 13.33 -2.57 -14.48
C ALA A 221 14.56 -1.65 -14.40
N LYS A 222 14.34 -0.37 -14.70
CA LYS A 222 15.32 0.71 -14.51
C LYS A 222 14.89 1.60 -13.36
N PHE A 223 15.85 2.03 -12.55
CA PHE A 223 15.65 2.94 -11.45
C PHE A 223 16.57 4.15 -11.64
N THR A 224 15.98 5.32 -11.78
CA THR A 224 16.72 6.57 -12.02
C THR A 224 16.55 7.49 -10.82
N LEU A 225 17.66 8.02 -10.29
CA LEU A 225 17.61 9.00 -9.23
C LEU A 225 16.89 10.27 -9.74
N ALA A 226 15.82 10.65 -9.05
CA ALA A 226 14.92 11.75 -9.41
C ALA A 226 15.12 12.99 -8.53
N ASN A 227 16.15 13.01 -7.67
CA ASN A 227 16.57 14.20 -6.94
C ASN A 227 17.02 15.26 -7.96
N GLN A 228 16.43 16.45 -7.91
CA GLN A 228 16.94 17.59 -8.69
C GLN A 228 18.29 18.00 -8.11
N GLY A 229 19.30 18.19 -8.96
CA GLY A 229 20.69 18.44 -8.59
C GLY A 229 20.83 19.45 -7.45
N GLY A 230 21.31 18.97 -6.31
CA GLY A 230 21.44 19.74 -5.09
C GLY A 230 22.69 19.35 -4.33
N TRP A 231 23.85 19.44 -4.99
CA TRP A 231 25.11 19.69 -4.31
C TRP A 231 25.40 21.18 -4.49
N SER A 232 24.91 22.01 -3.59
CA SER A 232 25.62 23.27 -3.33
C SER A 232 26.79 22.88 -2.42
N MET A 233 28.00 22.96 -3.00
CA MET A 233 29.27 22.87 -2.27
C MET A 233 29.33 23.85 -1.09
#